data_AF-A0A263D6D3-F1
#
_entry.id   AF-A0A263D6D3-F1
#
_cell.length_a   1.000
_cell.length_b   1.000
_cell.length_c   1.000
_cell.angle_alpha   90.00
_cell.angle_beta   90.00
_cell.angle_gamma   90.00
#
_symmetry.space_group_name_H-M   'P 1'
#
loop_
_entity.id
_entity.type
_entity.pdbx_description
1 polymer ?
#
loop_
_entity_poly.entity_id
_entity_poly.type
_entity_poly.pdbx_seq_one_letter_code
_entity_poly.pdbx_strand_id
1 'polypeptide(L)' 'MMDSGYGNRTYQSIITAPGGVQVSVTITVPETLVWKDSKECAELAQMAASHGMALVDRSRAERAPF' A
#
# COMPACT_ATOMS: atom_id res chain seq x y z
N MET A 1 26.12 -26.65 -1.08
CA MET A 1 25.14 -25.78 -0.41
C MET A 1 24.41 -25.04 -1.51
N MET A 2 23.13 -25.36 -1.74
CA MET A 2 22.31 -24.60 -2.68
C MET A 2 21.88 -23.34 -1.95
N ASP A 3 22.40 -22.19 -2.38
CA ASP A 3 21.89 -20.89 -1.96
C ASP A 3 20.52 -20.75 -2.63
N SER A 4 19.46 -21.01 -1.86
CA SER A 4 18.09 -20.78 -2.29
C SER A 4 17.84 -19.26 -2.28
N GLY A 5 18.52 -18.55 -3.18
CA GLY A 5 18.50 -17.10 -3.32
C GLY A 5 17.17 -16.59 -3.84
N TYR A 6 16.11 -16.79 -3.07
CA TYR A 6 14.81 -16.20 -3.36
C TYR A 6 14.78 -14.78 -2.80
N GLY A 7 14.63 -13.79 -3.69
CA GLY A 7 14.53 -12.39 -3.31
C GLY A 7 13.16 -12.05 -2.71
N ASN A 8 12.95 -10.77 -2.43
CA ASN A 8 11.65 -10.23 -2.04
C ASN A 8 11.13 -9.31 -3.16
N ARG A 9 9.83 -9.39 -3.45
CA ARG A 9 9.15 -8.42 -4.31
C ARG A 9 8.39 -7.42 -3.44
N THR A 10 8.52 -6.15 -3.81
CA THR A 10 7.86 -5.04 -3.12
C THR A 10 6.79 -4.43 -4.01
N TYR A 11 5.60 -4.23 -3.45
CA TYR A 11 4.49 -3.53 -4.07
C TYR A 11 4.25 -2.25 -3.28
N GLN A 12 4.24 -1.11 -3.98
CA GLN A 12 3.99 0.18 -3.37
C GLN A 12 2.76 0.82 -4.00
N SER A 13 1.85 1.29 -3.16
CA SER A 13 0.74 2.14 -3.57
C SER A 13 0.89 3.49 -2.87
N ILE A 14 0.77 4.57 -3.63
CA ILE A 14 0.88 5.93 -3.13
C ILE A 14 -0.33 6.70 -3.64
N ILE A 15 -1.11 7.26 -2.72
CA ILE A 15 -2.22 8.16 -3.04
C ILE A 15 -1.87 9.51 -2.42
N THR A 16 -2.00 10.57 -3.22
CA THR A 16 -1.75 11.94 -2.78
C THR A 16 -3.07 12.71 -2.83
N ALA A 17 -3.51 13.24 -1.70
CA ALA A 17 -4.69 14.06 -1.57
C ALA A 17 -4.42 15.52 -2.00
N PRO A 18 -5.45 16.25 -2.45
CA PRO A 18 -5.40 17.70 -2.57
C PRO A 18 -4.95 18.37 -1.24
N GLY A 19 -3.98 19.27 -1.32
CA GLY A 19 -3.35 19.89 -0.14
C GLY A 19 -2.14 19.13 0.41
N GLY A 20 -1.54 18.22 -0.38
CA GLY A 20 -0.18 17.71 -0.16
C GLY A 20 -0.05 16.54 0.83
N VAL A 21 -1.15 15.97 1.31
CA VAL A 21 -1.08 14.79 2.17
C VAL A 21 -0.90 13.54 1.32
N GLN A 22 0.08 12.71 1.70
CA GLN A 22 0.40 11.48 1.01
C GLN A 22 0.18 10.27 1.92
N VAL A 23 -0.52 9.26 1.41
CA VAL A 23 -0.64 7.94 2.04
C VAL A 23 0.14 6.96 1.17
N SER A 24 1.13 6.29 1.77
CA SER A 24 1.91 5.24 1.12
C SER A 24 1.71 3.92 1.86
N VAL A 25 1.44 2.85 1.10
CA VAL A 25 1.42 1.48 1.60
C VAL A 25 2.44 0.67 0.83
N THR A 26 3.24 -0.09 1.56
CA THR A 26 4.26 -0.98 1.01
C THR A 26 4.00 -2.40 1.48
N ILE A 27 3.89 -3.35 0.56
CA ILE A 27 3.75 -4.79 0.83
C ILE A 27 5.00 -5.49 0.30
N THR A 28 5.66 -6.26 1.16
CA THR A 28 6.85 -7.04 0.78
C THR A 28 6.52 -8.52 0.87
N VAL A 29 6.73 -9.25 -0.22
CA VAL A 29 6.38 -10.68 -0.32
C VAL A 29 7.62 -11.46 -0.82
N PRO A 30 7.93 -12.63 -0.21
CA PRO A 30 8.97 -13.51 -0.75
C PRO A 30 8.67 -13.91 -2.20
N GLU A 31 9.68 -13.90 -3.07
CA GLU A 31 9.51 -14.21 -4.49
C GLU A 31 8.99 -15.62 -4.76
N THR A 32 9.19 -16.55 -3.82
CA THR A 32 8.61 -17.90 -3.84
C THR A 32 7.08 -17.92 -3.82
N LEU A 33 6.45 -16.87 -3.28
CA LEU A 33 5.00 -16.75 -3.14
C LEU A 33 4.38 -15.79 -4.17
N VAL A 34 5.21 -14.97 -4.81
CA VAL A 34 4.81 -13.91 -5.74
C VAL A 34 4.09 -14.43 -7.00
N TRP A 35 4.39 -15.65 -7.45
CA TRP A 35 3.89 -16.16 -8.74
C TRP A 35 2.38 -16.42 -8.74
N LYS A 36 1.80 -16.63 -7.55
CA LYS A 36 0.36 -16.87 -7.39
C LYS A 36 -0.39 -15.57 -7.12
N ASP A 37 0.20 -14.68 -6.32
CA ASP A 37 -0.56 -13.64 -5.63
C ASP A 37 -0.13 -12.21 -6.01
N SER A 38 0.66 -12.03 -7.08
CA SER A 38 1.18 -10.70 -7.47
C SER A 38 0.08 -9.66 -7.69
N LYS A 39 -1.01 -10.05 -8.36
CA LYS A 39 -2.14 -9.15 -8.63
C LYS A 39 -2.89 -8.83 -7.35
N GLU A 40 -3.14 -9.84 -6.51
CA GLU A 40 -3.80 -9.69 -5.22
C GLU A 40 -2.99 -8.78 -4.29
N CYS A 41 -1.66 -8.91 -4.27
CA CYS A 41 -0.79 -8.05 -3.48
C CYS A 41 -0.82 -6.59 -3.95
N ALA A 42 -0.86 -6.36 -5.26
CA ALA A 42 -1.02 -5.02 -5.81
C ALA A 42 -2.40 -4.41 -5.46
N GLU A 43 -3.47 -5.20 -5.58
CA GLU A 43 -4.83 -4.79 -5.23
C GLU A 43 -4.95 -4.50 -3.72
N LEU A 44 -4.36 -5.33 -2.86
CA LEU A 44 -4.29 -5.11 -1.41
C LEU A 44 -3.56 -3.82 -1.07
N ALA A 45 -2.41 -3.55 -1.71
CA ALA A 45 -1.68 -2.31 -1.50
C ALA A 45 -2.52 -1.09 -1.89
N GLN A 46 -3.26 -1.17 -3.00
CA GLN A 46 -4.14 -0.10 -3.46
C GLN A 46 -5.35 0.09 -2.55
N MET A 47 -6.01 -0.98 -2.13
CA MET A 47 -7.15 -0.93 -1.20
C MET A 47 -6.75 -0.34 0.15
N ALA A 48 -5.62 -0.79 0.72
CA ALA A 48 -5.10 -0.27 1.97
C ALA A 48 -4.74 1.22 1.88
N ALA A 49 -4.09 1.65 0.78
CA ALA A 49 -3.79 3.06 0.57
C ALA A 49 -5.07 3.92 0.42
N SER A 50 -6.08 3.39 -0.28
CA SER A 50 -7.38 4.05 -0.47
C SER A 50 -8.13 4.20 0.86
N HIS A 51 -8.13 3.16 1.69
CA HIS A 51 -8.71 3.20 3.02
C HIS A 51 -7.99 4.22 3.92
N GLY A 52 -6.66 4.24 3.89
CA GLY A 52 -5.86 5.23 4.61
C GLY A 52 -6.21 6.66 4.20
N MET A 53 -6.44 6.91 2.91
CA MET A 53 -6.87 8.22 2.43
C MET A 53 -8.26 8.61 2.93
N ALA A 54 -9.23 7.68 2.90
CA ALA A 54 -10.56 7.94 3.44
C ALA A 54 -10.56 8.30 4.94
N LEU A 55 -9.65 7.69 5.72
CA LEU A 55 -9.46 8.03 7.14
C LEU A 55 -8.86 9.43 7.33
N VAL A 56 -7.89 9.80 6.49
CA VAL A 56 -7.31 11.16 6.46
C VAL A 56 -8.39 12.19 6.14
N ASP A 57 -9.19 11.94 5.10
CA ASP A 57 -10.26 12.84 4.67
C ASP A 57 -11.34 12.97 5.74
N ARG A 58 -11.73 11.87 6.39
CA ARG A 58 -12.65 11.90 7.53
C ARG A 58 -12.08 12.70 8.70
N SER A 59 -10.81 12.50 9.05
CA SER A 59 -10.16 13.27 10.12
C SER A 59 -10.11 14.77 9.78
N ARG A 60 -9.92 15.13 8.50
CA ARG A 60 -10.02 16.52 8.04
C ARG A 60 -11.44 17.07 8.16
N ALA A 61 -12.46 16.31 7.78
CA ALA A 61 -13.85 16.72 7.91
C ALA A 61 -14.26 16.90 9.38
N GLU A 62 -13.82 16.01 10.27
CA GLU A 62 -14.05 16.12 11.72
C GLU A 62 -13.27 17.29 12.36
N ARG A 63 -12.13 17.68 11.76
CA ARG A 63 -11.33 18.84 12.16
C ARG A 63 -11.73 20.14 11.48
N ALA A 64 -12.58 20.12 10.45
CA ALA A 64 -12.99 21.32 9.75
C ALA A 64 -13.82 22.16 10.73
N PRO A 65 -13.29 23.32 11.18
CA PRO A 65 -14.10 24.22 11.96
C PRO A 65 -15.13 24.84 11.00
N PHE A 66 -16.30 25.13 11.52
CA PHE A 66 -17.16 26.22 11.06
C PHE A 66 -16.39 27.35 10.35
#